data_AF-A0ABD3QD89-F1
#
_entry.id   AF-A0ABD3QD89-F1
#
_cell.length_a   1.000
_cell.length_b   1.000
_cell.length_c   1.000
_cell.angle_alpha   90.00
_cell.angle_beta   90.00
_cell.angle_gamma   90.00
#
_symmetry.space_group_name_H-M   'P 1'
#
loop_
_entity.id
_entity.type
_entity.pdbx_description
1 polymer ?
#
loop_
_entity_poly.entity_id
_entity_poly.type
_entity_poly.pdbx_seq_one_letter_code
_entity_poly.pdbx_strand_id
1 'polypeptide(L)'
;SHITLTMIDLPTVFPDITPIPQNEGKEPPVCSISYAPEFVQAHDYLRALLRSDERSQRALDLTTACLEMNPANYTVWHYRRRILTTLHGGGVGGEMDEEVIDKDLEFADTLGGTNPKNYQLWYHRRALLEIRFRNANQGGRVEAAQKELGYVDKILEDDSKNYHAWSHRQWIVRTVNNPQLWKSEVDYSHSKILDDPRNNSAWNQRWFATHEGQIALSSAASEGPTGNTCNDLKGGRVILPLDVAAEEAHYALCGAKLDPYNESPWRYLIGVLMEQWRFAQREGNEVENVTNATNLITDNIAQIREMKQSLEDQPPAPDLASVPCVSLISALVDLLEIFVQNKGLLEEASTLCRTLAEVDYVRRKYWRKREQDVRSQIETLN
;
A
#
# COMPACT_ATOMS: atom_id res chain seq x y z
N SER A 1 -20.31 -9.75 28.10
CA SER A 1 -21.76 -9.71 27.86
C SER A 1 -22.09 -8.36 27.27
N HIS A 2 -22.07 -8.24 25.95
CA HIS A 2 -22.41 -6.99 25.26
C HIS A 2 -23.91 -6.76 25.44
N ILE A 3 -24.26 -5.71 26.19
CA ILE A 3 -25.62 -5.19 26.20
C ILE A 3 -25.78 -4.52 24.83
N THR A 4 -26.21 -5.29 23.84
CA THR A 4 -26.84 -4.71 22.66
C THR A 4 -28.03 -3.93 23.21
N LEU A 5 -28.02 -2.59 23.08
CA LEU A 5 -29.22 -1.80 23.30
C LEU A 5 -30.33 -2.48 22.51
N THR A 6 -31.21 -3.22 23.18
CA THR A 6 -32.38 -3.78 22.52
C THR A 6 -33.18 -2.57 22.08
N MET A 7 -33.31 -2.39 20.76
CA MET A 7 -33.89 -1.23 20.04
C MET A 7 -35.26 -0.75 20.57
N ILE A 8 -35.87 -1.52 21.47
CA ILE A 8 -37.14 -1.28 22.15
C ILE A 8 -37.08 -0.09 23.14
N ASP A 9 -35.89 0.36 23.58
CA ASP A 9 -35.77 1.36 24.65
C ASP A 9 -35.33 2.78 24.21
N LEU A 10 -35.17 3.10 22.91
CA LEU A 10 -34.70 4.45 22.53
C LEU A 10 -35.57 5.59 23.08
N PRO A 11 -36.91 5.55 23.03
CA PRO A 11 -37.75 6.56 23.70
C PRO A 11 -37.58 6.58 25.24
N THR A 12 -37.23 5.46 25.85
CA THR A 12 -36.98 5.34 27.30
C THR A 12 -35.62 5.91 27.69
N VAL A 13 -34.60 5.74 26.84
CA VAL A 13 -33.23 6.25 27.01
C VAL A 13 -33.14 7.75 26.68
N PHE A 14 -33.98 8.21 25.74
CA PHE A 14 -34.02 9.58 25.25
C PHE A 14 -35.42 10.22 25.38
N PRO A 15 -36.04 10.23 26.58
CA PRO A 15 -37.39 10.77 26.75
C PRO A 15 -37.44 12.29 26.55
N ASP A 16 -36.28 12.95 26.65
CA ASP A 16 -36.06 14.39 26.48
C ASP A 16 -35.75 14.79 25.02
N ILE A 17 -35.56 13.84 24.11
CA ILE A 17 -35.17 14.10 22.72
C ILE A 17 -36.34 13.81 21.79
N THR A 18 -36.65 14.79 20.94
CA THR A 18 -37.58 14.56 19.81
C THR A 18 -36.78 14.05 18.60
N PRO A 19 -37.06 12.83 18.09
CA PRO A 19 -36.38 12.29 16.92
C PRO A 19 -36.61 13.15 15.67
N ILE A 20 -35.60 13.23 14.79
CA ILE A 20 -35.65 14.05 13.57
C ILE A 20 -35.67 13.15 12.33
N PRO A 21 -36.79 13.07 11.59
CA PRO A 21 -36.89 12.32 10.35
C PRO A 21 -35.85 12.72 9.31
N GLN A 22 -35.46 11.76 8.47
CA GLN A 22 -34.65 12.05 7.28
C GLN A 22 -35.46 12.94 6.31
N ASN A 23 -34.85 14.04 5.86
CA ASN A 23 -35.46 14.90 4.85
C ASN A 23 -35.03 14.45 3.45
N GLU A 24 -35.92 13.73 2.76
CA GLU A 24 -35.71 13.21 1.40
C GLU A 24 -36.07 14.23 0.29
N GLY A 25 -36.45 15.46 0.65
CA GLY A 25 -36.79 16.51 -0.31
C GLY A 25 -38.22 16.40 -0.86
N LYS A 26 -38.40 16.74 -2.14
CA LYS A 26 -39.72 16.77 -2.81
C LYS A 26 -40.09 15.40 -3.36
N GLU A 27 -41.39 15.08 -3.31
CA GLU A 27 -41.96 13.82 -3.79
C GLU A 27 -41.99 13.71 -5.33
N PRO A 28 -41.68 12.53 -5.92
CA PRO A 28 -41.12 11.35 -5.25
C PRO A 28 -39.59 11.47 -5.06
N PRO A 29 -39.03 10.97 -3.95
CA PRO A 29 -37.59 10.94 -3.76
C PRO A 29 -36.90 9.97 -4.72
N VAL A 30 -35.66 10.27 -5.10
CA VAL A 30 -34.84 9.41 -5.96
C VAL A 30 -33.91 8.53 -5.11
N CYS A 31 -33.72 7.27 -5.53
CA CYS A 31 -32.87 6.31 -4.81
C CYS A 31 -33.26 6.10 -3.33
N SER A 32 -34.53 6.29 -2.99
CA SER A 32 -35.04 6.05 -1.64
C SER A 32 -34.83 4.59 -1.24
N ILE A 33 -34.31 4.38 -0.04
CA ILE A 33 -34.09 3.05 0.52
C ILE A 33 -35.30 2.71 1.40
N SER A 34 -35.87 1.53 1.21
CA SER A 34 -36.91 1.00 2.11
C SER A 34 -36.26 0.48 3.40
N TYR A 35 -35.94 1.39 4.31
CA TYR A 35 -35.28 1.07 5.58
C TYR A 35 -36.17 0.23 6.50
N ALA A 36 -35.55 -0.63 7.30
CA ALA A 36 -36.22 -1.29 8.43
C ALA A 36 -36.64 -0.24 9.48
N PRO A 37 -37.76 -0.45 10.22
CA PRO A 37 -38.24 0.51 11.23
C PRO A 37 -37.19 0.87 12.28
N GLU A 38 -36.37 -0.10 12.70
CA GLU A 38 -35.30 0.08 13.69
C GLU A 38 -34.19 0.98 13.14
N PHE A 39 -33.87 0.85 11.85
CA PHE A 39 -32.91 1.72 11.18
C PHE A 39 -33.38 3.16 11.16
N VAL A 40 -34.67 3.38 10.80
CA VAL A 40 -35.28 4.71 10.79
C VAL A 40 -35.24 5.32 12.19
N GLN A 41 -35.70 4.58 13.21
CA GLN A 41 -35.75 5.08 14.58
C GLN A 41 -34.37 5.46 15.11
N ALA A 42 -33.37 4.57 14.99
CA ALA A 42 -32.01 4.85 15.46
C ALA A 42 -31.40 6.08 14.77
N HIS A 43 -31.58 6.19 13.45
CA HIS A 43 -31.03 7.31 12.69
C HIS A 43 -31.80 8.62 12.88
N ASP A 44 -33.09 8.58 13.25
CA ASP A 44 -33.85 9.78 13.62
C ASP A 44 -33.37 10.36 14.97
N TYR A 45 -33.14 9.51 15.97
CA TYR A 45 -32.51 9.94 17.23
C TYR A 45 -31.08 10.43 16.99
N LEU A 46 -30.29 9.72 16.16
CA LEU A 46 -28.95 10.17 15.80
C LEU A 46 -28.97 11.57 15.18
N ARG A 47 -29.88 11.84 14.25
CA ARG A 47 -30.05 13.18 13.64
C ARG A 47 -30.40 14.24 14.69
N ALA A 48 -31.22 13.90 15.68
CA ALA A 48 -31.54 14.79 16.79
C ALA A 48 -30.31 15.11 17.64
N LEU A 49 -29.55 14.09 18.05
CA LEU A 49 -28.32 14.28 18.85
C LEU A 49 -27.23 15.03 18.08
N LEU A 50 -27.06 14.74 16.78
CA LEU A 50 -26.15 15.49 15.92
C LEU A 50 -26.50 16.97 15.83
N ARG A 51 -27.80 17.31 15.84
CA ARG A 51 -28.28 18.70 15.80
C ARG A 51 -27.99 19.44 17.11
N SER A 52 -28.13 18.78 18.26
CA SER A 52 -27.82 19.36 19.57
C SER A 52 -26.34 19.25 19.96
N ASP A 53 -25.54 18.50 19.21
CA ASP A 53 -24.15 18.12 19.52
C ASP A 53 -24.03 17.48 20.92
N GLU A 54 -24.96 16.59 21.28
CA GLU A 54 -24.96 15.90 22.57
C GLU A 54 -23.84 14.85 22.65
N ARG A 55 -22.79 15.14 23.43
CA ARG A 55 -21.65 14.22 23.62
C ARG A 55 -21.69 13.53 24.98
N SER A 56 -22.59 12.56 25.09
CA SER A 56 -22.86 11.79 26.32
C SER A 56 -22.57 10.30 26.13
N GLN A 57 -22.56 9.52 27.22
CA GLN A 57 -22.42 8.06 27.14
C GLN A 57 -23.59 7.43 26.35
N ARG A 58 -24.83 7.86 26.58
CA ARG A 58 -25.99 7.36 25.81
C ARG A 58 -25.87 7.68 24.32
N ALA A 59 -25.29 8.82 23.95
CA ALA A 59 -25.01 9.15 22.56
C ALA A 59 -23.94 8.22 21.97
N LEU A 60 -22.89 7.88 22.74
CA LEU A 60 -21.88 6.90 22.33
C LEU A 60 -22.52 5.54 22.06
N ASP A 61 -23.40 5.07 22.95
CA ASP A 61 -24.10 3.80 22.81
C ASP A 61 -25.03 3.80 21.58
N LEU A 62 -25.69 4.94 21.28
CA LEU A 62 -26.48 5.08 20.05
C LEU A 62 -25.61 5.01 18.79
N THR A 63 -24.38 5.54 18.81
CA THR A 63 -23.46 5.37 17.67
C THR A 63 -23.09 3.91 17.44
N THR A 64 -22.95 3.11 18.49
CA THR A 64 -22.71 1.65 18.39
C THR A 64 -23.85 1.01 17.60
N ALA A 65 -25.10 1.23 18.03
CA ALA A 65 -26.30 0.69 17.38
C ALA A 65 -26.41 1.10 15.90
N CYS A 66 -26.12 2.37 15.58
CA CYS A 66 -26.15 2.85 14.19
C CYS A 66 -25.05 2.21 13.32
N LEU A 67 -23.86 1.96 13.88
CA LEU A 67 -22.74 1.36 13.16
C LEU A 67 -22.88 -0.14 12.97
N GLU A 68 -23.53 -0.85 13.89
CA GLU A 68 -23.92 -2.26 13.70
C GLU A 68 -24.88 -2.41 12.51
N MET A 69 -25.74 -1.43 12.27
CA MET A 69 -26.63 -1.40 11.10
C MET A 69 -25.94 -0.96 9.80
N ASN A 70 -25.03 0.01 9.89
CA ASN A 70 -24.31 0.54 8.72
C ASN A 70 -22.89 1.00 9.10
N PRO A 71 -21.90 0.09 9.06
CA PRO A 71 -20.52 0.42 9.41
C PRO A 71 -19.86 1.36 8.40
N ALA A 72 -20.46 1.64 7.24
CA ALA A 72 -19.95 2.57 6.25
C ALA A 72 -20.38 4.03 6.50
N ASN A 73 -21.24 4.29 7.51
CA ASN A 73 -21.72 5.63 7.81
C ASN A 73 -20.61 6.49 8.46
N TYR A 74 -19.87 7.23 7.63
CA TYR A 74 -18.74 8.07 8.07
C TYR A 74 -19.14 9.19 9.04
N THR A 75 -20.38 9.69 8.97
CA THR A 75 -20.89 10.71 9.89
C THR A 75 -21.00 10.15 11.31
N VAL A 76 -21.48 8.91 11.45
CA VAL A 76 -21.57 8.25 12.75
C VAL A 76 -20.17 8.01 13.32
N TRP A 77 -19.22 7.53 12.51
CA TRP A 77 -17.82 7.36 12.95
C TRP A 77 -17.16 8.67 13.40
N HIS A 78 -17.40 9.76 12.67
CA HIS A 78 -16.92 11.08 13.06
C HIS A 78 -17.54 11.53 14.38
N TYR A 79 -18.85 11.36 14.54
CA TYR A 79 -19.54 11.72 15.77
C TYR A 79 -19.06 10.89 16.96
N ARG A 80 -18.93 9.58 16.79
CA ARG A 80 -18.37 8.65 17.78
C ARG A 80 -17.01 9.12 18.30
N ARG A 81 -16.07 9.45 17.40
CA ARG A 81 -14.75 9.97 17.81
C ARG A 81 -14.85 11.28 18.60
N ARG A 82 -15.74 12.20 18.21
CA ARG A 82 -15.96 13.44 18.98
C ARG A 82 -16.49 13.16 20.38
N ILE A 83 -17.39 12.18 20.52
CA ILE A 83 -17.92 11.76 21.82
C ILE A 83 -16.80 11.15 22.67
N LEU A 84 -16.04 10.18 22.12
CA LEU A 84 -14.91 9.55 22.82
C LEU A 84 -13.89 10.58 23.30
N THR A 85 -13.49 11.53 22.45
CA THR A 85 -12.59 12.62 22.86
C THR A 85 -13.18 13.50 23.96
N THR A 86 -14.49 13.74 23.94
CA THR A 86 -15.15 14.60 24.96
C THR A 86 -15.27 13.89 26.30
N LEU A 87 -15.65 12.61 26.29
CA LEU A 87 -15.83 11.81 27.51
C LEU A 87 -14.50 11.38 28.13
N HIS A 88 -13.49 11.10 27.31
CA HIS A 88 -12.27 10.43 27.76
C HIS A 88 -10.97 11.17 27.38
N GLY A 89 -11.00 12.20 26.53
CA GLY A 89 -9.78 12.84 26.01
C GLY A 89 -9.17 13.92 26.90
N GLY A 90 -9.58 14.05 28.17
CA GLY A 90 -8.95 14.95 29.16
C GLY A 90 -8.91 16.46 28.83
N GLY A 91 -9.59 16.92 27.77
CA GLY A 91 -9.57 18.31 27.29
C GLY A 91 -8.59 18.57 26.12
N VAL A 92 -8.25 19.83 25.86
CA VAL A 92 -7.29 20.18 24.79
C VAL A 92 -5.89 19.71 25.19
N GLY A 93 -5.42 18.62 24.60
CA GLY A 93 -4.12 18.01 24.89
C GLY A 93 -4.15 16.94 25.98
N GLY A 94 -5.33 16.50 26.43
CA GLY A 94 -5.46 15.41 27.39
C GLY A 94 -5.26 14.03 26.77
N GLU A 95 -4.89 13.08 27.61
CA GLU A 95 -4.67 11.68 27.23
C GLU A 95 -5.99 10.91 27.29
N MET A 96 -6.30 10.15 26.24
CA MET A 96 -7.39 9.18 26.27
C MET A 96 -6.90 7.90 26.95
N ASP A 97 -7.70 7.35 27.86
CA ASP A 97 -7.42 6.09 28.51
C ASP A 97 -7.17 4.97 27.47
N GLU A 98 -6.09 4.23 27.65
CA GLU A 98 -5.69 3.13 26.79
C GLU A 98 -6.73 2.00 26.77
N GLU A 99 -7.46 1.79 27.86
CA GLU A 99 -8.55 0.81 27.92
C GLU A 99 -9.73 1.22 27.01
N VAL A 100 -10.01 2.53 26.90
CA VAL A 100 -11.03 3.05 26.00
C VAL A 100 -10.61 2.86 24.55
N ILE A 101 -9.34 3.15 24.23
CA ILE A 101 -8.80 2.91 22.89
C ILE A 101 -8.89 1.43 22.52
N ASP A 102 -8.46 0.53 23.41
CA ASP A 102 -8.51 -0.91 23.15
C ASP A 102 -9.93 -1.42 22.93
N LYS A 103 -10.90 -0.98 23.73
CA LYS A 103 -12.33 -1.33 23.55
C LYS A 103 -12.88 -0.87 22.21
N ASP A 104 -12.55 0.34 21.77
CA ASP A 104 -13.03 0.85 20.48
C ASP A 104 -12.30 0.24 19.27
N LEU A 105 -11.04 -0.17 19.43
CA LEU A 105 -10.35 -1.00 18.43
C LEU A 105 -10.98 -2.39 18.30
N GLU A 106 -11.36 -3.02 19.41
CA GLU A 106 -12.08 -4.31 19.41
C GLU A 106 -13.49 -4.17 18.82
N PHE A 107 -14.18 -3.06 19.10
CA PHE A 107 -15.45 -2.75 18.46
C PHE A 107 -15.33 -2.61 16.94
N ALA A 108 -14.33 -1.86 16.46
CA ALA A 108 -14.08 -1.73 15.02
C ALA A 108 -13.71 -3.08 14.38
N ASP A 109 -12.98 -3.94 15.09
CA ASP A 109 -12.69 -5.30 14.64
C ASP A 109 -13.96 -6.16 14.53
N THR A 110 -14.80 -6.13 15.57
CA THR A 110 -16.08 -6.85 15.60
C THR A 110 -16.99 -6.45 14.43
N LEU A 111 -17.03 -5.16 14.07
CA LEU A 111 -17.77 -4.67 12.90
C LEU A 111 -17.14 -5.08 11.56
N GLY A 112 -15.82 -5.30 11.52
CA GLY A 112 -15.11 -5.76 10.33
C GLY A 112 -15.35 -7.23 10.00
N GLY A 113 -15.61 -8.05 11.03
CA GLY A 113 -15.88 -9.48 10.88
C GLY A 113 -14.78 -10.19 10.11
N THR A 114 -15.15 -11.09 9.20
CA THR A 114 -14.21 -11.87 8.39
C THR A 114 -13.70 -11.15 7.13
N ASN A 115 -14.15 -9.92 6.84
CA ASN A 115 -13.71 -9.19 5.65
C ASN A 115 -13.84 -7.66 5.83
N PRO A 116 -12.82 -7.00 6.42
CA PRO A 116 -12.87 -5.57 6.75
C PRO A 116 -12.66 -4.66 5.54
N LYS A 117 -13.43 -4.82 4.44
CA LYS A 117 -13.39 -3.95 3.25
C LYS A 117 -14.25 -2.70 3.44
N ASN A 118 -13.90 -1.91 4.46
CA ASN A 118 -14.61 -0.70 4.86
C ASN A 118 -13.61 0.41 5.25
N TYR A 119 -13.61 1.52 4.51
CA TYR A 119 -12.70 2.64 4.74
C TYR A 119 -12.80 3.24 6.15
N GLN A 120 -14.01 3.32 6.69
CA GLN A 120 -14.26 4.00 7.95
C GLN A 120 -13.72 3.20 9.14
N LEU A 121 -13.74 1.87 9.08
CA LEU A 121 -13.12 1.01 10.11
C LEU A 121 -11.62 1.29 10.20
N TRP A 122 -10.90 1.18 9.09
CA TRP A 122 -9.45 1.43 9.06
C TRP A 122 -9.08 2.86 9.45
N TYR A 123 -9.88 3.85 9.04
CA TYR A 123 -9.67 5.23 9.45
C TYR A 123 -9.92 5.42 10.95
N HIS A 124 -10.94 4.78 11.52
CA HIS A 124 -11.20 4.84 12.96
C HIS A 124 -10.05 4.22 13.76
N ARG A 125 -9.56 3.03 13.38
CA ARG A 125 -8.39 2.40 13.99
C ARG A 125 -7.18 3.32 13.97
N ARG A 126 -6.87 3.89 12.80
CA ARG A 126 -5.80 4.88 12.64
C ARG A 126 -5.96 6.09 13.58
N ALA A 127 -7.15 6.69 13.63
CA ALA A 127 -7.38 7.87 14.47
C ALA A 127 -7.15 7.59 15.97
N LEU A 128 -7.53 6.40 16.45
CA LEU A 128 -7.28 6.00 17.83
C LEU A 128 -5.79 5.74 18.10
N LEU A 129 -5.13 5.04 17.17
CA LEU A 129 -3.70 4.77 17.26
C LEU A 129 -2.85 6.04 17.17
N GLU A 130 -3.29 7.07 16.43
CA GLU A 130 -2.64 8.39 16.42
C GLU A 130 -2.66 9.06 17.81
N ILE A 131 -3.72 8.85 18.59
CA ILE A 131 -3.79 9.32 19.98
C ILE A 131 -2.83 8.51 20.85
N ARG A 132 -2.88 7.17 20.78
CA ARG A 132 -1.98 6.26 21.49
C ARG A 132 -0.50 6.57 21.24
N PHE A 133 -0.12 6.71 19.97
CA PHE A 133 1.27 7.01 19.61
C PHE A 133 1.71 8.38 20.11
N ARG A 134 0.83 9.40 20.11
CA ARG A 134 1.18 10.73 20.62
C ARG A 134 1.53 10.70 22.10
N ASN A 135 0.79 9.91 22.89
CA ASN A 135 0.92 9.86 24.35
C ASN A 135 2.05 8.90 24.80
N ALA A 136 2.42 7.95 23.95
CA ALA A 136 3.49 7.00 24.25
C ALA A 136 4.90 7.54 23.95
N ASN A 137 5.87 7.15 24.79
CA ASN A 137 7.29 7.24 24.46
C ASN A 137 7.65 6.28 23.31
N GLN A 138 8.88 6.33 22.79
CA GLN A 138 9.26 5.51 21.63
C GLN A 138 9.08 4.00 21.87
N GLY A 139 9.34 3.50 23.07
CA GLY A 139 9.12 2.09 23.43
C GLY A 139 7.65 1.69 23.37
N GLY A 140 6.78 2.50 23.99
CA GLY A 140 5.33 2.27 23.95
C GLY A 140 4.74 2.39 22.55
N ARG A 141 5.27 3.27 21.69
CA ARG A 141 4.88 3.35 20.27
C ARG A 141 5.18 2.06 19.52
N VAL A 142 6.37 1.49 19.75
CA VAL A 142 6.77 0.22 19.12
C VAL A 142 5.91 -0.94 19.60
N GLU A 143 5.63 -1.03 20.90
CA GLU A 143 4.76 -2.06 21.46
C GLU A 143 3.33 -1.97 20.88
N ALA A 144 2.75 -0.78 20.87
CA ALA A 144 1.44 -0.53 20.29
C ALA A 144 1.40 -0.84 18.78
N ALA A 145 2.45 -0.48 18.05
CA ALA A 145 2.58 -0.82 16.64
C ALA A 145 2.69 -2.33 16.42
N GLN A 146 3.47 -3.06 17.22
CA GLN A 146 3.59 -4.52 17.10
C GLN A 146 2.25 -5.21 17.37
N LYS A 147 1.48 -4.76 18.37
CA LYS A 147 0.13 -5.24 18.63
C LYS A 147 -0.78 -5.06 17.42
N GLU A 148 -0.78 -3.87 16.81
CA GLU A 148 -1.59 -3.59 15.62
C GLU A 148 -1.10 -4.32 14.36
N LEU A 149 0.23 -4.46 14.17
CA LEU A 149 0.79 -5.23 13.08
C LEU A 149 0.37 -6.71 13.18
N GLY A 150 0.31 -7.27 14.39
CA GLY A 150 -0.24 -8.60 14.62
C GLY A 150 -1.74 -8.73 14.33
N TYR A 151 -2.51 -7.64 14.47
CA TYR A 151 -3.89 -7.59 13.97
C TYR A 151 -3.93 -7.61 12.44
N VAL A 152 -3.14 -6.75 11.80
CA VAL A 152 -3.03 -6.68 10.33
C VAL A 152 -2.58 -8.02 9.74
N ASP A 153 -1.70 -8.75 10.41
CA ASP A 153 -1.23 -10.07 9.98
C ASP A 153 -2.37 -11.07 9.85
N LYS A 154 -3.28 -11.12 10.83
CA LYS A 154 -4.47 -11.99 10.78
C LYS A 154 -5.35 -11.65 9.57
N ILE A 155 -5.55 -10.36 9.30
CA ILE A 155 -6.34 -9.93 8.13
C ILE A 155 -5.65 -10.33 6.82
N LEU A 156 -4.31 -10.27 6.77
CA LEU A 156 -3.53 -10.67 5.59
C LEU A 156 -3.35 -12.19 5.47
N GLU A 157 -3.54 -12.96 6.53
CA GLU A 157 -3.65 -14.43 6.45
C GLU A 157 -4.95 -14.84 5.76
N ASP A 158 -6.05 -14.13 6.01
CA ASP A 158 -7.35 -14.37 5.37
C ASP A 158 -7.44 -13.79 3.95
N ASP A 159 -6.97 -12.56 3.72
CA ASP A 159 -6.88 -11.90 2.41
C ASP A 159 -5.52 -11.22 2.24
N SER A 160 -4.55 -11.98 1.71
CA SER A 160 -3.15 -11.56 1.52
C SER A 160 -2.96 -10.36 0.58
N LYS A 161 -4.03 -9.91 -0.09
CA LYS A 161 -4.04 -8.79 -1.03
C LYS A 161 -4.98 -7.67 -0.58
N ASN A 162 -5.45 -7.68 0.67
CA ASN A 162 -6.29 -6.63 1.23
C ASN A 162 -5.58 -5.27 1.20
N TYR A 163 -6.06 -4.37 0.35
CA TYR A 163 -5.43 -3.06 0.13
C TYR A 163 -5.44 -2.17 1.37
N HIS A 164 -6.51 -2.22 2.17
CA HIS A 164 -6.61 -1.42 3.38
C HIS A 164 -5.61 -1.89 4.44
N ALA A 165 -5.46 -3.20 4.61
CA ALA A 165 -4.51 -3.79 5.54
C ALA A 165 -3.06 -3.41 5.20
N TRP A 166 -2.66 -3.55 3.93
CA TRP A 166 -1.33 -3.12 3.47
C TRP A 166 -1.12 -1.61 3.63
N SER A 167 -2.11 -0.78 3.27
CA SER A 167 -2.02 0.67 3.45
C SER A 167 -1.91 1.07 4.92
N HIS A 168 -2.65 0.40 5.81
CA HIS A 168 -2.59 0.62 7.25
C HIS A 168 -1.23 0.18 7.81
N ARG A 169 -0.71 -0.97 7.36
CA ARG A 169 0.62 -1.46 7.71
C ARG A 169 1.72 -0.45 7.39
N GLN A 170 1.74 0.08 6.17
CA GLN A 170 2.67 1.13 5.76
C GLN A 170 2.53 2.39 6.63
N TRP A 171 1.30 2.78 6.95
CA TRP A 171 1.06 3.92 7.82
C TRP A 171 1.64 3.71 9.23
N ILE A 172 1.47 2.53 9.84
CA ILE A 172 2.02 2.21 11.17
C ILE A 172 3.55 2.35 11.15
N VAL A 173 4.21 1.65 10.21
CA VAL A 173 5.67 1.63 10.12
C VAL A 173 6.22 3.04 9.89
N ARG A 174 5.60 3.81 8.97
CA ARG A 174 5.97 5.21 8.69
C ARG A 174 5.76 6.14 9.89
N THR A 175 4.69 5.93 10.66
CA THR A 175 4.33 6.84 11.77
C THR A 175 5.20 6.61 13.00
N VAL A 176 5.50 5.36 13.32
CA VAL A 176 6.38 5.03 14.46
C VAL A 176 7.84 5.25 14.10
N ASN A 177 8.18 5.09 12.81
CA ASN A 177 9.48 5.39 12.24
C ASN A 177 10.67 4.85 13.06
N ASN A 178 10.63 3.56 13.37
CA ASN A 178 11.63 2.91 14.20
C ASN A 178 12.52 1.98 13.35
N PRO A 179 13.86 2.05 13.49
CA PRO A 179 14.82 1.20 12.76
C PRO A 179 14.48 -0.30 12.76
N GLN A 180 14.08 -0.84 13.92
CA GLN A 180 13.78 -2.26 14.03
C GLN A 180 12.49 -2.63 13.30
N LEU A 181 11.47 -1.76 13.32
CA LEU A 181 10.24 -1.99 12.56
C LEU A 181 10.51 -2.00 11.06
N TRP A 182 11.33 -1.08 10.55
CA TRP A 182 11.70 -1.06 9.13
C TRP A 182 12.45 -2.33 8.71
N LYS A 183 13.40 -2.79 9.51
CA LYS A 183 14.13 -4.05 9.25
C LYS A 183 13.17 -5.24 9.23
N SER A 184 12.34 -5.38 10.27
CA SER A 184 11.35 -6.45 10.35
C SER A 184 10.32 -6.40 9.22
N GLU A 185 10.06 -5.21 8.65
CA GLU A 185 9.13 -5.08 7.52
C GLU A 185 9.70 -5.59 6.20
N VAL A 186 11.02 -5.47 5.99
CA VAL A 186 11.71 -6.13 4.87
C VAL A 186 11.60 -7.66 5.02
N ASP A 187 11.88 -8.19 6.22
CA ASP A 187 11.77 -9.62 6.52
C ASP A 187 10.32 -10.14 6.34
N TYR A 188 9.34 -9.36 6.77
CA TYR A 188 7.93 -9.67 6.61
C TYR A 188 7.50 -9.69 5.14
N SER A 189 7.91 -8.69 4.36
CA SER A 189 7.62 -8.68 2.91
C SER A 189 8.23 -9.89 2.22
N HIS A 190 9.43 -10.31 2.63
CA HIS A 190 10.09 -11.51 2.13
C HIS A 190 9.29 -12.77 2.44
N SER A 191 8.81 -12.95 3.69
CA SER A 191 8.01 -14.13 4.04
C SER A 191 6.72 -14.20 3.22
N LYS A 192 6.03 -13.08 3.01
CA LYS A 192 4.82 -13.04 2.17
C LYS A 192 5.09 -13.29 0.69
N ILE A 193 6.27 -12.94 0.18
CA ILE A 193 6.72 -13.33 -1.17
C ILE A 193 7.03 -14.83 -1.24
N LEU A 194 7.59 -15.43 -0.19
CA LEU A 194 7.80 -16.88 -0.14
C LEU A 194 6.48 -17.66 -0.11
N ASP A 195 5.49 -17.17 0.63
CA ASP A 195 4.15 -17.78 0.73
C ASP A 195 3.40 -17.74 -0.62
N ASP A 196 3.38 -16.57 -1.29
CA ASP A 196 2.84 -16.40 -2.65
C ASP A 196 3.79 -15.51 -3.47
N PRO A 197 4.65 -16.09 -4.33
CA PRO A 197 5.57 -15.32 -5.17
C PRO A 197 4.87 -14.32 -6.10
N ARG A 198 3.58 -14.54 -6.42
CA ARG A 198 2.77 -13.64 -7.27
C ARG A 198 2.03 -12.57 -6.47
N ASN A 199 2.27 -12.47 -5.16
CA ASN A 199 1.65 -11.43 -4.35
C ASN A 199 2.31 -10.07 -4.60
N ASN A 200 1.79 -9.33 -5.59
CA ASN A 200 2.29 -8.00 -5.92
C ASN A 200 2.20 -7.00 -4.76
N SER A 201 1.26 -7.18 -3.80
CA SER A 201 1.21 -6.34 -2.61
C SER A 201 2.43 -6.54 -1.71
N ALA A 202 2.95 -7.78 -1.61
CA ALA A 202 4.17 -8.08 -0.87
C ALA A 202 5.42 -7.54 -1.58
N TRP A 203 5.51 -7.64 -2.91
CA TRP A 203 6.57 -6.99 -3.70
C TRP A 203 6.56 -5.46 -3.56
N ASN A 204 5.36 -4.85 -3.59
CA ASN A 204 5.19 -3.43 -3.32
C ASN A 204 5.58 -3.08 -1.88
N GLN A 205 5.27 -3.94 -0.90
CA GLN A 205 5.69 -3.72 0.48
C GLN A 205 7.20 -3.78 0.64
N ARG A 206 7.86 -4.72 -0.05
CA ARG A 206 9.32 -4.81 -0.07
C ARG A 206 9.93 -3.51 -0.59
N TRP A 207 9.41 -2.99 -1.72
CA TRP A 207 9.83 -1.71 -2.28
C TRP A 207 9.69 -0.59 -1.23
N PHE A 208 8.51 -0.49 -0.62
CA PHE A 208 8.25 0.51 0.42
C PHE A 208 9.24 0.41 1.59
N ALA A 209 9.45 -0.80 2.13
CA ALA A 209 10.30 -1.01 3.30
C ALA A 209 11.79 -0.75 3.00
N THR A 210 12.27 -1.14 1.81
CA THR A 210 13.65 -0.91 1.40
C THR A 210 13.92 0.56 1.08
N HIS A 211 12.97 1.28 0.47
CA HIS A 211 13.20 2.69 0.11
C HIS A 211 12.96 3.63 1.30
N GLU A 212 11.79 3.58 1.93
CA GLU A 212 11.48 4.50 3.04
C GLU A 212 12.26 4.15 4.32
N GLY A 213 12.57 2.87 4.55
CA GLY A 213 13.37 2.44 5.70
C GLY A 213 14.80 2.97 5.67
N GLN A 214 15.38 3.20 4.48
CA GLN A 214 16.73 3.76 4.34
C GLN A 214 16.80 5.22 4.80
N ILE A 215 15.74 6.03 4.64
CA ILE A 215 15.69 7.38 5.24
C ILE A 215 15.76 7.28 6.76
N ALA A 216 14.97 6.39 7.34
CA ALA A 216 14.88 6.24 8.78
C ALA A 216 16.21 5.78 9.39
N LEU A 217 16.86 4.80 8.76
CA LEU A 217 18.15 4.27 9.20
C LEU A 217 19.29 5.28 9.04
N SER A 218 19.31 6.03 7.95
CA SER A 218 20.33 7.07 7.72
C SER A 218 20.14 8.31 8.59
N SER A 219 18.90 8.70 8.90
CA SER A 219 18.58 9.76 9.87
C SER A 219 18.91 9.37 11.32
N ALA A 220 18.82 8.09 11.68
CA ALA A 220 19.25 7.58 12.99
C ALA A 220 20.78 7.46 13.11
N ALA A 221 21.50 7.26 11.99
CA ALA A 221 22.95 7.14 11.96
C ALA A 221 23.69 8.50 11.95
N SER A 222 22.99 9.61 11.71
CA SER A 222 23.58 10.95 11.52
C SER A 222 23.74 11.79 12.81
N GLU A 223 23.87 11.14 13.97
CA GLU A 223 24.43 11.79 15.17
C GLU A 223 25.97 11.97 15.12
N GLY A 224 26.60 11.79 13.94
CA GLY A 224 28.02 12.10 13.69
C GLY A 224 28.22 12.88 12.37
N PRO A 225 29.23 13.77 12.29
CA PRO A 225 29.45 14.55 11.08
C PRO A 225 30.10 13.66 10.01
N THR A 226 29.54 13.68 8.81
CA THR A 226 29.98 12.99 7.56
C THR A 226 29.46 11.56 7.36
N GLY A 227 28.40 11.46 6.57
CA GLY A 227 27.93 10.25 5.91
C GLY A 227 26.97 10.66 4.79
N ASN A 228 27.41 10.48 3.54
CA ASN A 228 26.68 10.88 2.33
C ASN A 228 25.27 10.26 2.31
N THR A 229 24.28 11.03 2.72
CA THR A 229 22.89 10.79 2.34
C THR A 229 22.63 11.62 1.11
N CYS A 230 22.41 10.97 -0.03
CA CYS A 230 21.83 11.63 -1.19
C CYS A 230 20.33 11.85 -0.92
N ASN A 231 20.01 12.83 -0.07
CA ASN A 231 18.71 13.46 -0.06
C ASN A 231 18.71 14.50 -1.17
N ASP A 232 18.36 14.13 -2.41
CA ASP A 232 18.17 15.17 -3.42
C ASP A 232 16.92 15.99 -3.11
N LEU A 233 17.20 17.29 -3.08
CA LEU A 233 16.33 18.41 -2.86
C LEU A 233 15.39 18.53 -4.08
N LYS A 234 14.13 18.90 -3.81
CA LYS A 234 13.03 19.10 -4.79
C LYS A 234 12.34 17.82 -5.30
N GLY A 235 12.04 16.88 -4.40
CA GLY A 235 11.09 15.80 -4.72
C GLY A 235 10.85 14.75 -3.65
N GLY A 236 11.74 14.64 -2.64
CA GLY A 236 11.53 13.74 -1.50
C GLY A 236 11.50 12.24 -1.85
N ARG A 237 12.08 11.82 -2.98
CA ARG A 237 12.24 10.39 -3.31
C ARG A 237 13.60 9.90 -2.87
N VAL A 238 13.59 8.78 -2.15
CA VAL A 238 14.79 8.05 -1.73
C VAL A 238 15.29 7.23 -2.89
N ILE A 239 16.60 7.31 -3.15
CA ILE A 239 17.27 6.43 -4.09
C ILE A 239 18.04 5.39 -3.27
N LEU A 240 17.94 4.13 -3.64
CA LEU A 240 18.73 3.09 -2.97
C LEU A 240 20.24 3.32 -3.19
N PRO A 241 21.09 3.14 -2.17
CA PRO A 241 22.53 2.99 -2.36
C PRO A 241 22.83 1.91 -3.40
N LEU A 242 23.87 2.09 -4.21
CA LEU A 242 24.14 1.24 -5.37
C LEU A 242 24.31 -0.24 -4.99
N ASP A 243 24.97 -0.53 -3.88
CA ASP A 243 25.14 -1.87 -3.33
C ASP A 243 23.80 -2.50 -2.95
N VAL A 244 22.93 -1.75 -2.26
CA VAL A 244 21.57 -2.19 -1.93
C VAL A 244 20.72 -2.38 -3.19
N ALA A 245 20.84 -1.50 -4.19
CA ALA A 245 20.15 -1.64 -5.47
C ALA A 245 20.62 -2.90 -6.23
N ALA A 246 21.91 -3.22 -6.17
CA ALA A 246 22.45 -4.45 -6.76
C ALA A 246 21.91 -5.70 -6.04
N GLU A 247 21.85 -5.69 -4.71
CA GLU A 247 21.25 -6.77 -3.92
C GLU A 247 19.76 -6.96 -4.24
N GLU A 248 19.00 -5.87 -4.33
CA GLU A 248 17.57 -5.91 -4.65
C GLU A 248 17.28 -6.32 -6.10
N ALA A 249 18.14 -5.91 -7.05
CA ALA A 249 18.09 -6.40 -8.42
C ALA A 249 18.37 -7.92 -8.49
N HIS A 250 19.38 -8.39 -7.75
CA HIS A 250 19.68 -9.82 -7.64
C HIS A 250 18.51 -10.59 -7.01
N TYR A 251 17.91 -10.05 -5.94
CA TYR A 251 16.72 -10.63 -5.29
C TYR A 251 15.56 -10.79 -6.28
N ALA A 252 15.28 -9.75 -7.06
CA ALA A 252 14.22 -9.77 -8.08
C ALA A 252 14.51 -10.79 -9.19
N LEU A 253 15.76 -10.89 -9.65
CA LEU A 253 16.18 -11.91 -10.61
C LEU A 253 16.03 -13.33 -10.05
N CYS A 254 16.35 -13.56 -8.77
CA CYS A 254 16.10 -14.85 -8.13
C CYS A 254 14.60 -15.19 -8.12
N GLY A 255 13.73 -14.22 -7.82
CA GLY A 255 12.28 -14.39 -7.95
C GLY A 255 11.83 -14.70 -9.38
N ALA A 256 12.39 -14.01 -10.37
CA ALA A 256 12.10 -14.26 -11.78
C ALA A 256 12.65 -15.60 -12.29
N LYS A 257 13.73 -16.13 -11.70
CA LYS A 257 14.26 -17.47 -12.01
C LYS A 257 13.36 -18.58 -11.47
N LEU A 258 12.78 -18.39 -10.28
CA LEU A 258 11.83 -19.34 -9.70
C LEU A 258 10.56 -19.43 -10.54
N ASP A 259 10.06 -18.30 -11.02
CA ASP A 259 8.91 -18.25 -11.90
C ASP A 259 9.04 -17.14 -12.95
N PRO A 260 9.54 -17.47 -14.15
CA PRO A 260 9.76 -16.46 -15.19
C PRO A 260 8.46 -15.85 -15.69
N TYR A 261 7.32 -16.51 -15.53
CA TYR A 261 6.01 -16.01 -15.99
C TYR A 261 5.32 -15.11 -14.96
N ASN A 262 5.82 -15.04 -13.73
CA ASN A 262 5.37 -14.10 -12.72
C ASN A 262 5.83 -12.67 -13.07
N GLU A 263 4.90 -11.76 -13.35
CA GLU A 263 5.22 -10.38 -13.73
C GLU A 263 5.83 -9.55 -12.58
N SER A 264 5.50 -9.86 -11.33
CA SER A 264 5.89 -9.05 -10.15
C SER A 264 7.42 -8.85 -10.00
N PRO A 265 8.26 -9.90 -9.99
CA PRO A 265 9.72 -9.74 -9.90
C PRO A 265 10.30 -8.93 -11.07
N TRP A 266 9.77 -9.07 -12.28
CA TRP A 266 10.21 -8.29 -13.43
C TRP A 266 9.92 -6.80 -13.25
N ARG A 267 8.72 -6.45 -12.81
CA ARG A 267 8.35 -5.04 -12.57
C ARG A 267 9.13 -4.43 -11.41
N TYR A 268 9.41 -5.22 -10.37
CA TYR A 268 10.29 -4.81 -9.28
C TYR A 268 11.73 -4.53 -9.78
N LEU A 269 12.31 -5.47 -10.54
CA LEU A 269 13.64 -5.35 -11.13
C LEU A 269 13.77 -4.09 -12.00
N ILE A 270 12.82 -3.88 -12.92
CA ILE A 270 12.79 -2.69 -13.79
C ILE A 270 12.71 -1.42 -12.94
N GLY A 271 11.90 -1.42 -11.88
CA GLY A 271 11.81 -0.30 -10.94
C GLY A 271 13.15 0.08 -10.35
N VAL A 272 13.87 -0.90 -9.79
CA VAL A 272 15.18 -0.71 -9.14
C VAL A 272 16.21 -0.20 -10.15
N LEU A 273 16.30 -0.84 -11.32
CA LEU A 273 17.28 -0.49 -12.34
C LEU A 273 17.01 0.89 -12.98
N MET A 274 15.75 1.18 -13.30
CA MET A 274 15.36 2.48 -13.88
C MET A 274 15.54 3.62 -12.90
N GLU A 275 15.39 3.38 -11.59
CA GLU A 275 15.68 4.38 -10.57
C GLU A 275 17.15 4.80 -10.62
N GLN A 276 18.08 3.83 -10.59
CA GLN A 276 19.52 4.08 -10.65
C GLN A 276 19.92 4.82 -11.93
N TRP A 277 19.37 4.41 -13.08
CA TRP A 277 19.61 5.12 -14.34
C TRP A 277 19.16 6.58 -14.29
N ARG A 278 17.91 6.81 -13.88
CA ARG A 278 17.32 8.16 -13.84
C ARG A 278 18.06 9.07 -12.87
N PHE A 279 18.54 8.52 -11.76
CA PHE A 279 19.37 9.25 -10.80
C PHE A 279 20.70 9.66 -11.42
N ALA A 280 21.43 8.70 -12.01
CA ALA A 280 22.72 8.96 -12.65
C ALA A 280 22.66 10.01 -13.78
N GLN A 281 21.55 10.05 -14.54
CA GLN A 281 21.33 11.05 -15.59
C GLN A 281 20.97 12.46 -15.07
N ARG A 282 20.55 12.60 -13.80
CA ARG A 282 20.13 13.89 -13.21
C ARG A 282 21.24 14.60 -12.44
N GLU A 283 22.06 13.85 -11.70
CA GLU A 283 23.19 14.37 -10.90
C GLU A 283 24.37 14.79 -11.80
N GLY A 284 24.14 15.75 -12.69
CA GLY A 284 25.18 16.38 -13.51
C GLY A 284 25.92 15.48 -14.50
N ASN A 285 25.46 14.24 -14.72
CA ASN A 285 26.20 13.19 -15.44
C ASN A 285 27.59 12.98 -14.85
N GLU A 286 27.71 12.89 -13.51
CA GLU A 286 28.93 12.39 -12.91
C GLU A 286 29.31 11.05 -13.56
N VAL A 287 30.47 11.03 -14.21
CA VAL A 287 30.90 9.92 -15.08
C VAL A 287 30.89 8.60 -14.32
N GLU A 288 31.25 8.63 -13.03
CA GLU A 288 31.22 7.48 -12.15
C GLU A 288 29.80 6.94 -11.91
N ASN A 289 28.83 7.80 -11.56
CA ASN A 289 27.44 7.39 -11.34
C ASN A 289 26.82 6.82 -12.62
N VAL A 290 27.08 7.45 -13.77
CA VAL A 290 26.61 6.94 -15.07
C VAL A 290 27.25 5.60 -15.41
N THR A 291 28.56 5.44 -15.16
CA THR A 291 29.29 4.18 -15.40
C THR A 291 28.76 3.07 -14.51
N ASN A 292 28.56 3.34 -13.23
CA ASN A 292 28.06 2.39 -12.25
C ASN A 292 26.63 1.93 -12.57
N ALA A 293 25.73 2.87 -12.86
CA ALA A 293 24.37 2.54 -13.28
C ALA A 293 24.35 1.77 -14.61
N THR A 294 25.23 2.16 -15.56
CA THR A 294 25.38 1.44 -16.84
C THR A 294 25.79 -0.01 -16.59
N ASN A 295 26.84 -0.25 -15.81
CA ASN A 295 27.34 -1.59 -15.50
C ASN A 295 26.26 -2.44 -14.83
N LEU A 296 25.59 -1.90 -13.81
CA LEU A 296 24.50 -2.59 -13.12
C LEU A 296 23.40 -3.04 -14.10
N ILE A 297 22.98 -2.16 -15.00
CA ILE A 297 21.93 -2.46 -15.98
C ILE A 297 22.42 -3.46 -17.02
N THR A 298 23.64 -3.30 -17.56
CA THR A 298 24.17 -4.20 -18.58
C THR A 298 24.40 -5.61 -18.04
N ASP A 299 24.83 -5.75 -16.79
CA ASP A 299 25.02 -7.04 -16.12
C ASP A 299 23.67 -7.74 -15.91
N ASN A 300 22.63 -6.99 -15.54
CA ASN A 300 21.28 -7.53 -15.45
C ASN A 300 20.72 -7.90 -16.82
N ILE A 301 20.90 -7.08 -17.86
CA ILE A 301 20.50 -7.43 -19.24
C ILE A 301 21.16 -8.74 -19.69
N ALA A 302 22.45 -8.93 -19.40
CA ALA A 302 23.17 -10.17 -19.74
C ALA A 302 22.53 -11.40 -19.08
N GLN A 303 22.21 -11.32 -17.78
CA GLN A 303 21.52 -12.39 -17.06
C GLN A 303 20.12 -12.67 -17.63
N ILE A 304 19.37 -11.63 -18.01
CA ILE A 304 18.03 -11.81 -18.58
C ILE A 304 18.10 -12.47 -19.97
N ARG A 305 19.10 -12.11 -20.79
CA ARG A 305 19.35 -12.79 -22.08
C ARG A 305 19.72 -14.26 -21.89
N GLU A 306 20.57 -14.57 -20.91
CA GLU A 306 20.92 -15.96 -20.57
C GLU A 306 19.66 -16.74 -20.14
N MET A 307 18.82 -16.15 -19.29
CA MET A 307 17.54 -16.76 -18.90
C MET A 307 16.62 -16.99 -20.09
N LYS A 308 16.52 -16.02 -21.02
CA LYS A 308 15.73 -16.17 -22.24
C LYS A 308 16.22 -17.37 -23.06
N GLN A 309 17.53 -17.44 -23.30
CA GLN A 309 18.14 -18.52 -24.06
C GLN A 309 17.90 -19.88 -23.37
N SER A 310 18.10 -19.94 -22.04
CA SER A 310 17.83 -21.16 -21.27
C SER A 310 16.38 -21.63 -21.37
N LEU A 311 15.40 -20.72 -21.41
CA LEU A 311 13.98 -21.08 -21.56
C LEU A 311 13.65 -21.59 -22.96
N GLU A 312 14.34 -21.06 -23.99
CA GLU A 312 14.19 -21.52 -25.38
C GLU A 312 14.84 -22.89 -25.59
N ASP A 313 15.99 -23.13 -24.96
CA ASP A 313 16.70 -24.41 -25.05
C ASP A 313 16.07 -25.50 -24.18
N GLN A 314 15.55 -25.12 -23.01
CA GLN A 314 15.01 -26.03 -21.98
C GLN A 314 13.70 -25.48 -21.41
N PRO A 315 12.58 -25.67 -22.10
CA PRO A 315 11.30 -25.17 -21.62
C PRO A 315 10.85 -25.90 -20.35
N PRO A 316 10.22 -25.20 -19.38
CA PRO A 316 9.87 -25.76 -18.08
C PRO A 316 8.80 -26.86 -18.14
N ALA A 317 7.99 -26.87 -19.20
CA ALA A 317 7.03 -27.93 -19.48
C ALA A 317 6.82 -28.07 -21.00
N PRO A 318 6.45 -29.26 -21.52
CA PRO A 318 6.28 -29.50 -22.96
C PRO A 318 5.25 -28.59 -23.64
N ASP A 319 4.19 -28.20 -22.92
CA ASP A 319 3.15 -27.27 -23.38
C ASP A 319 3.65 -25.81 -23.43
N LEU A 320 4.69 -25.49 -22.66
CA LEU A 320 5.35 -24.17 -22.65
C LEU A 320 6.51 -24.06 -23.65
N ALA A 321 6.87 -25.14 -24.35
CA ALA A 321 7.96 -25.16 -25.33
C ALA A 321 7.80 -24.15 -26.48
N SER A 322 6.59 -23.65 -26.71
CA SER A 322 6.27 -22.70 -27.76
C SER A 322 5.74 -21.36 -27.25
N VAL A 323 5.74 -21.14 -25.93
CA VAL A 323 5.17 -19.94 -25.30
C VAL A 323 6.31 -19.04 -24.84
N PRO A 324 6.61 -17.92 -25.55
CA PRO A 324 7.64 -17.01 -25.09
C PRO A 324 7.23 -16.35 -23.78
N CYS A 325 8.20 -16.14 -22.88
CA CYS A 325 7.95 -15.41 -21.65
C CYS A 325 7.77 -13.91 -21.93
N VAL A 326 6.52 -13.48 -22.03
CA VAL A 326 6.14 -12.09 -22.30
C VAL A 326 6.71 -11.13 -21.25
N SER A 327 6.69 -11.50 -19.98
CA SER A 327 7.20 -10.65 -18.89
C SER A 327 8.70 -10.41 -19.01
N LEU A 328 9.47 -11.46 -19.34
CA LEU A 328 10.91 -11.37 -19.58
C LEU A 328 11.20 -10.50 -20.81
N ILE A 329 10.54 -10.78 -21.94
CA ILE A 329 10.81 -10.05 -23.19
C ILE A 329 10.43 -8.57 -23.03
N SER A 330 9.31 -8.28 -22.36
CA SER A 330 8.92 -6.91 -21.99
C SER A 330 9.98 -6.22 -21.14
N ALA A 331 10.56 -6.90 -20.16
CA ALA A 331 11.61 -6.35 -19.31
C ALA A 331 12.88 -6.03 -20.09
N LEU A 332 13.28 -6.90 -21.03
CA LEU A 332 14.41 -6.62 -21.93
C LEU A 332 14.16 -5.37 -22.77
N VAL A 333 12.98 -5.25 -23.40
CA VAL A 333 12.63 -4.05 -24.16
C VAL A 333 12.75 -2.80 -23.28
N ASP A 334 12.17 -2.83 -22.08
CA ASP A 334 12.20 -1.71 -21.14
C ASP A 334 13.63 -1.30 -20.74
N LEU A 335 14.57 -2.24 -20.62
CA LEU A 335 15.96 -1.96 -20.24
C LEU A 335 16.85 -1.58 -21.43
N LEU A 336 16.61 -2.13 -22.62
CA LEU A 336 17.37 -1.83 -23.83
C LEU A 336 17.09 -0.41 -24.33
N GLU A 337 15.82 0.03 -24.29
CA GLU A 337 15.40 1.37 -24.72
C GLU A 337 15.99 2.50 -23.88
N ILE A 338 16.52 2.20 -22.69
CA ILE A 338 17.21 3.16 -21.82
C ILE A 338 18.46 3.74 -22.50
N PHE A 339 19.18 2.91 -23.27
CA PHE A 339 20.41 3.28 -23.95
C PHE A 339 20.14 3.95 -25.31
N VAL A 340 19.55 5.13 -25.25
CA VAL A 340 19.05 5.91 -26.40
C VAL A 340 20.08 6.23 -27.49
N GLN A 341 21.38 6.14 -27.18
CA GLN A 341 22.49 6.35 -28.12
C GLN A 341 23.11 5.04 -28.64
N ASN A 342 22.65 3.89 -28.16
CA ASN A 342 23.18 2.58 -28.56
C ASN A 342 22.28 1.95 -29.61
N LYS A 343 22.62 2.17 -30.89
CA LYS A 343 21.88 1.66 -32.04
C LYS A 343 21.65 0.14 -31.99
N GLY A 344 22.66 -0.65 -31.58
CA GLY A 344 22.54 -2.11 -31.53
C GLY A 344 21.50 -2.59 -30.50
N LEU A 345 21.46 -1.96 -29.32
CA LEU A 345 20.46 -2.28 -28.30
C LEU A 345 19.04 -1.87 -28.73
N LEU A 346 18.91 -0.74 -29.45
CA LEU A 346 17.63 -0.31 -30.00
C LEU A 346 17.14 -1.25 -31.12
N GLU A 347 18.02 -1.74 -31.99
CA GLU A 347 17.67 -2.73 -33.02
C GLU A 347 17.16 -4.05 -32.41
N GLU A 348 17.79 -4.49 -31.32
CA GLU A 348 17.31 -5.62 -30.53
C GLU A 348 15.92 -5.33 -29.91
N ALA A 349 15.75 -4.18 -29.25
CA ALA A 349 14.47 -3.78 -28.65
C ALA A 349 13.34 -3.74 -29.68
N SER A 350 13.61 -3.21 -30.89
CA SER A 350 12.65 -3.19 -32.01
C SER A 350 12.25 -4.61 -32.43
N THR A 351 13.20 -5.53 -32.50
CA THR A 351 12.94 -6.93 -32.84
C THR A 351 12.09 -7.60 -31.77
N LEU A 352 12.39 -7.39 -30.49
CA LEU A 352 11.62 -7.93 -29.38
C LEU A 352 10.20 -7.35 -29.32
N CYS A 353 10.01 -6.06 -29.62
CA CYS A 353 8.68 -5.45 -29.76
C CYS A 353 7.84 -6.15 -30.84
N ARG A 354 8.47 -6.52 -31.98
CA ARG A 354 7.79 -7.25 -33.05
C ARG A 354 7.33 -8.63 -32.57
N THR A 355 8.21 -9.36 -31.88
CA THR A 355 7.86 -10.65 -31.25
C THR A 355 6.69 -10.49 -30.29
N LEU A 356 6.73 -9.49 -29.40
CA LEU A 356 5.65 -9.21 -28.45
C LEU A 356 4.33 -8.85 -29.13
N ALA A 357 4.35 -8.15 -30.27
CA ALA A 357 3.14 -7.87 -31.03
C ALA A 357 2.44 -9.13 -31.59
N GLU A 358 3.21 -10.22 -31.76
CA GLU A 358 2.70 -11.51 -32.21
C GLU A 358 2.17 -12.34 -31.04
N VAL A 359 2.89 -12.39 -29.91
CA VAL A 359 2.58 -13.32 -28.81
C VAL A 359 1.76 -12.71 -27.66
N ASP A 360 1.81 -11.39 -27.48
CA ASP A 360 1.02 -10.64 -26.50
C ASP A 360 -0.15 -9.92 -27.18
N TYR A 361 -1.10 -10.74 -27.64
CA TYR A 361 -2.24 -10.30 -28.45
C TYR A 361 -3.04 -9.15 -27.83
N VAL A 362 -3.19 -9.14 -26.50
CA VAL A 362 -3.93 -8.12 -25.76
C VAL A 362 -3.25 -6.75 -25.90
N ARG A 363 -1.91 -6.72 -25.87
CA ARG A 363 -1.11 -5.49 -25.99
C ARG A 363 -0.48 -5.31 -27.38
N ARG A 364 -0.93 -6.04 -28.41
CA ARG A 364 -0.39 -5.94 -29.78
C ARG A 364 -0.25 -4.52 -30.31
N LYS A 365 -1.27 -3.67 -30.13
CA LYS A 365 -1.24 -2.28 -30.61
C LYS A 365 -0.18 -1.45 -29.87
N TYR A 366 0.01 -1.72 -28.59
CA TYR A 366 1.03 -1.08 -27.77
C TYR A 366 2.44 -1.47 -28.26
N TRP A 367 2.69 -2.76 -28.50
CA TRP A 367 3.99 -3.24 -28.98
C TRP A 367 4.32 -2.75 -30.39
N ARG A 368 3.35 -2.69 -31.31
CA ARG A 368 3.55 -2.08 -32.64
C ARG A 368 3.87 -0.59 -32.55
N LYS A 369 3.25 0.14 -31.62
CA LYS A 369 3.53 1.55 -31.41
C LYS A 369 4.95 1.73 -30.87
N ARG A 370 5.37 0.95 -29.87
CA ARG A 370 6.75 0.98 -29.35
C ARG A 370 7.78 0.62 -30.42
N GLU A 371 7.54 -0.41 -31.24
CA GLU A 371 8.41 -0.74 -32.37
C GLU A 371 8.62 0.47 -33.30
N GLN A 372 7.55 1.18 -33.65
CA GLN A 372 7.63 2.38 -34.48
C GLN A 372 8.43 3.51 -33.83
N ASP A 373 8.24 3.73 -32.53
CA ASP A 373 8.95 4.77 -31.77
C ASP A 373 10.45 4.47 -31.70
N VAL A 374 10.83 3.23 -31.40
CA VAL A 374 12.23 2.78 -31.39
C VAL A 374 12.86 2.89 -32.79
N ARG A 375 12.13 2.52 -33.85
CA ARG A 375 12.64 2.66 -35.22
C ARG A 375 12.88 4.12 -35.61
N SER A 376 11.96 5.01 -35.24
CA SER A 376 12.11 6.45 -35.46
C SER A 376 13.36 6.98 -34.75
N GLN A 377 13.65 6.47 -33.56
CA GLN A 377 14.85 6.82 -32.81
C GLN A 377 16.13 6.31 -33.47
N ILE A 378 16.16 5.06 -33.97
CA ILE A 378 17.29 4.52 -34.73
C ILE A 378 17.58 5.37 -35.98
N GLU A 379 16.53 5.85 -36.66
CA GLU A 379 16.67 6.72 -37.83
C GLU A 379 17.36 8.05 -37.49
N THR A 380 17.15 8.60 -36.28
CA THR A 380 17.83 9.83 -35.83
C THR A 380 19.30 9.67 -35.46
N LEU A 381 19.78 8.43 -35.28
CA LEU A 381 21.19 8.13 -34.97
C LEU A 381 22.05 7.92 -36.25
N ASN A 382 21.41 7.80 -37.41
CA ASN A 382 22.08 7.70 -38.72
C ASN A 382 22.25 9.09 -39.34
#